data_AF-A0A453S9X7-F1
#
_entry.id   AF-A0A453S9X7-F1
#
_cell.length_a   1.000
_cell.length_b   1.000
_cell.length_c   1.000
_cell.angle_alpha   90.00
_cell.angle_beta   90.00
_cell.angle_gamma   90.00
#
_symmetry.space_group_name_H-M   'P 1'
#
loop_
_entity.id
_entity.type
_entity.pdbx_description
1 polymer ?
#
loop_
_entity_poly.entity_id
_entity_poly.type
_entity_poly.pdbx_seq_one_letter_code
_entity_poly.pdbx_strand_id
1 'polypeptide(L)'
;MPAAMAGGSGGMGSGPRSLDCRSFWKAGAFEAPSAATRESHDVLETGDFDRARVHPKFLHTNATSHKWAFGAIAELLDNAVDEICNGATFVKVDKSINLKDSSPMLVFQDDGGGMDPEGVRQCMSLGFSTKKSKTTIGQYGNGFKTSTMRLGADAIVFTRAIRGSNVTLSVGLLSYTFLRRTMKDDIVVPVLDFQIQDDHIVPLVYGSQGDWDSSLKIILDWSPFSSMGELLQQFKDIESHGTKVVIYDLWMNDDGLLELDFDDDDEDILLRDQAKATAGTTKIQKEIIEQHISHRLRFSLRAYTSILYLKKYANFQIILRGKVVEHINIAHDLKFKKIFTYKPQVTHDSQVVSVKVDVGFAKEAPVLGIFGMNVYHKNRLIMPFWKVLQEGSSRGRSVVGVLEANFIEPAHDKQDFERTPLFIRLETKLRQIIIEYWKNNCHLIGYQPMNPQLKTQYKAAKGSGGPGHQFQQKSSTAQRIGAYCFHLLS
;
A
#
# COMPACT_ATOMS: atom_id res chain seq x y z
N MET A 1 24.64 9.14 -71.87
CA MET A 1 24.48 7.69 -71.57
C MET A 1 25.34 7.38 -70.35
N PRO A 2 24.84 6.62 -69.35
CA PRO A 2 24.11 7.26 -68.23
C PRO A 2 24.45 6.69 -66.81
N ALA A 3 23.68 7.20 -65.81
CA ALA A 3 23.30 6.61 -64.50
C ALA A 3 24.28 6.82 -63.31
N ALA A 4 23.86 7.06 -62.06
CA ALA A 4 22.55 7.21 -61.42
C ALA A 4 22.67 7.90 -60.04
N MET A 5 21.56 8.47 -59.59
CA MET A 5 21.28 8.93 -58.23
C MET A 5 21.29 7.79 -57.21
N ALA A 6 21.68 8.08 -55.96
CA ALA A 6 21.20 7.37 -54.78
C ALA A 6 21.13 8.33 -53.58
N GLY A 7 19.92 8.70 -53.20
CA GLY A 7 19.61 9.36 -51.94
C GLY A 7 19.61 8.33 -50.80
N GLY A 8 20.29 8.66 -49.71
CA GLY A 8 20.21 7.94 -48.44
C GLY A 8 19.27 8.67 -47.48
N SER A 9 18.02 8.26 -47.43
CA SER A 9 17.07 8.60 -46.37
C SER A 9 17.53 7.94 -45.06
N GLY A 10 18.11 8.72 -44.15
CA GLY A 10 18.37 8.29 -42.79
C GLY A 10 17.05 8.14 -42.04
N GLY A 11 16.52 6.92 -42.00
CA GLY A 11 15.40 6.58 -41.14
C GLY A 11 15.79 6.82 -39.68
N MET A 12 15.12 7.78 -39.03
CA MET A 12 15.05 7.85 -37.57
C MET A 12 14.31 6.59 -37.10
N GLY A 13 15.07 5.55 -36.80
CA GLY A 13 14.58 4.38 -36.11
C GLY A 13 14.01 4.81 -34.75
N SER A 14 12.69 4.67 -34.59
CA SER A 14 12.00 4.79 -33.32
C SER A 14 12.43 3.65 -32.41
N GLY A 15 13.54 3.84 -31.69
CA GLY A 15 13.88 2.99 -30.56
C GLY A 15 12.83 3.13 -29.44
N PRO A 16 12.79 2.17 -28.47
CA PRO A 16 11.83 2.21 -27.38
C PRO A 16 11.95 3.52 -26.60
N ARG A 17 10.83 4.23 -26.40
CA ARG A 17 10.80 5.52 -25.71
C ARG A 17 10.86 5.37 -24.17
N SER A 18 11.78 4.54 -23.65
CA SER A 18 11.93 4.26 -22.21
C SER A 18 12.83 5.26 -21.47
N LEU A 19 12.47 5.71 -20.25
CA LEU A 19 13.34 6.50 -19.36
C LEU A 19 14.80 6.01 -19.31
N ASP A 20 15.75 6.95 -19.33
CA ASP A 20 17.19 6.67 -19.32
C ASP A 20 17.67 6.08 -17.96
N CYS A 21 16.89 6.26 -16.89
CA CYS A 21 17.13 5.66 -15.58
C CYS A 21 15.81 5.14 -14.98
N ARG A 22 15.73 3.82 -14.78
CA ARG A 22 14.62 3.13 -14.08
C ARG A 22 14.95 2.77 -12.62
N SER A 23 15.97 3.38 -12.04
CA SER A 23 16.27 3.24 -10.61
C SER A 23 15.64 4.41 -9.85
N PHE A 24 14.67 4.10 -8.96
CA PHE A 24 13.96 5.11 -8.18
C PHE A 24 14.96 6.04 -7.48
N TRP A 25 15.87 5.52 -6.67
CA TRP A 25 16.79 6.34 -5.86
C TRP A 25 17.79 7.19 -6.67
N LYS A 26 17.97 6.89 -7.96
CA LYS A 26 18.88 7.62 -8.86
C LYS A 26 18.14 8.62 -9.76
N ALA A 27 16.83 8.48 -9.94
CA ALA A 27 16.04 9.29 -10.87
C ALA A 27 16.06 10.80 -10.55
N GLY A 28 16.26 11.17 -9.27
CA GLY A 28 16.36 12.56 -8.82
C GLY A 28 17.68 13.28 -9.12
N ALA A 29 18.75 12.55 -9.45
CA ALA A 29 20.12 13.10 -9.53
C ALA A 29 20.49 13.71 -10.89
N PHE A 30 19.59 13.70 -11.88
CA PHE A 30 19.89 14.21 -13.22
C PHE A 30 19.96 15.75 -13.24
N GLU A 31 21.13 16.29 -13.56
CA GLU A 31 21.33 17.70 -13.90
C GLU A 31 20.82 17.93 -15.32
N ALA A 32 19.79 18.77 -15.46
CA ALA A 32 19.35 19.23 -16.77
C ALA A 32 20.46 20.11 -17.36
N PRO A 33 20.80 19.99 -18.66
CA PRO A 33 21.63 21.00 -19.31
C PRO A 33 20.98 22.37 -19.14
N SER A 34 21.78 23.39 -18.84
CA SER A 34 21.34 24.78 -18.67
C SER A 34 20.43 25.17 -19.84
N ALA A 35 19.15 25.40 -19.56
CA ALA A 35 18.21 25.82 -20.59
C ALA A 35 18.61 27.20 -21.11
N ALA A 36 18.67 27.36 -22.44
CA ALA A 36 18.83 28.65 -23.07
C ALA A 36 17.60 29.51 -22.75
N THR A 37 17.84 30.75 -22.29
CA THR A 37 16.82 31.77 -22.03
C THR A 37 15.90 31.90 -23.23
N ARG A 38 14.61 31.57 -23.08
CA ARG A 38 13.60 31.79 -24.11
C ARG A 38 12.40 32.55 -23.54
N GLU A 39 11.98 33.51 -24.35
CA GLU A 39 10.98 34.53 -24.07
C GLU A 39 9.59 33.93 -23.84
N SER A 40 8.93 34.45 -22.81
CA SER A 40 7.58 34.10 -22.39
C SER A 40 6.53 34.78 -23.27
N HIS A 41 5.68 34.00 -23.92
CA HIS A 41 4.31 34.33 -24.35
C HIS A 41 3.47 33.09 -23.99
N ASP A 42 2.28 33.15 -23.39
CA ASP A 42 1.19 34.09 -23.60
C ASP A 42 0.32 34.28 -22.34
N VAL A 43 -0.37 35.42 -22.33
CA VAL A 43 -1.23 35.95 -21.27
C VAL A 43 -2.64 35.35 -21.36
N LEU A 44 -3.18 34.86 -20.23
CA LEU A 44 -4.60 34.94 -19.93
C LEU A 44 -4.81 35.22 -18.43
N GLU A 45 -5.44 36.36 -18.17
CA GLU A 45 -5.69 36.97 -16.86
C GLU A 45 -6.65 36.15 -15.98
N THR A 46 -6.25 35.89 -14.74
CA THR A 46 -7.03 36.16 -13.52
C THR A 46 -6.12 35.99 -12.29
N GLY A 47 -5.75 37.12 -11.68
CA GLY A 47 -5.13 37.21 -10.36
C GLY A 47 -3.63 37.53 -10.39
N ASP A 48 -3.33 38.80 -10.10
CA ASP A 48 -2.05 39.52 -10.10
C ASP A 48 -1.03 39.04 -9.03
N PHE A 49 -0.78 37.74 -8.96
CA PHE A 49 0.24 37.15 -8.10
C PHE A 49 0.91 35.96 -8.78
N ASP A 50 2.23 35.87 -8.67
CA ASP A 50 2.99 34.70 -9.10
C ASP A 50 2.49 33.45 -8.37
N ARG A 51 2.00 32.46 -9.13
CA ARG A 51 1.58 31.17 -8.57
C ARG A 51 2.81 30.33 -8.27
N ALA A 52 2.80 29.65 -7.13
CA ALA A 52 3.85 28.69 -6.79
C ALA A 52 3.91 27.60 -7.87
N ARG A 53 5.05 27.54 -8.58
CA ARG A 53 5.33 26.53 -9.60
C ARG A 53 5.97 25.31 -8.96
N VAL A 54 5.61 24.13 -9.47
CA VAL A 54 6.16 22.86 -8.97
C VAL A 54 6.89 22.19 -10.11
N HIS A 55 8.22 22.17 -9.99
CA HIS A 55 9.10 21.52 -10.97
C HIS A 55 8.86 19.99 -10.97
N PRO A 56 8.84 19.31 -12.13
CA PRO A 56 8.59 17.86 -12.20
C PRO A 56 9.45 16.97 -11.30
N LYS A 57 10.69 17.39 -10.99
CA LYS A 57 11.55 16.71 -10.00
C LYS A 57 10.86 16.52 -8.63
N PHE A 58 9.95 17.41 -8.26
CA PHE A 58 9.19 17.29 -7.02
C PHE A 58 8.35 16.01 -6.93
N LEU A 59 7.81 15.49 -8.04
CA LEU A 59 7.06 14.22 -8.04
C LEU A 59 7.92 13.08 -7.50
N HIS A 60 9.17 13.02 -7.95
CA HIS A 60 10.15 12.05 -7.49
C HIS A 60 10.56 12.31 -6.03
N THR A 61 10.95 13.55 -5.69
CA THR A 61 11.34 13.91 -4.31
C THR A 61 10.25 13.60 -3.30
N ASN A 62 8.99 13.90 -3.63
CA ASN A 62 7.85 13.67 -2.75
C ASN A 62 7.57 12.16 -2.55
N ALA A 63 7.80 11.35 -3.60
CA ALA A 63 7.68 9.90 -3.52
C ALA A 63 8.72 9.24 -2.60
N THR A 64 9.87 9.90 -2.32
CA THR A 64 10.93 9.35 -1.43
C THR A 64 10.48 9.18 0.02
N SER A 65 9.32 9.75 0.39
CA SER A 65 8.66 9.49 1.66
C SER A 65 8.35 8.00 1.88
N HIS A 66 7.98 7.28 0.83
CA HIS A 66 7.74 5.84 0.91
C HIS A 66 9.03 5.05 0.71
N LYS A 67 9.62 4.58 1.81
CA LYS A 67 10.79 3.67 1.73
C LYS A 67 10.40 2.26 1.30
N TRP A 68 9.19 1.83 1.67
CA TRP A 68 8.69 0.48 1.44
C TRP A 68 7.55 0.49 0.41
N ALA A 69 7.69 -0.28 -0.67
CA ALA A 69 6.72 -0.28 -1.77
C ALA A 69 5.30 -0.70 -1.32
N PHE A 70 5.17 -1.66 -0.40
CA PHE A 70 3.85 -2.03 0.11
C PHE A 70 3.15 -0.90 0.88
N GLY A 71 3.92 0.01 1.48
CA GLY A 71 3.35 1.22 2.08
C GLY A 71 2.65 2.11 1.07
N ALA A 72 3.24 2.27 -0.14
CA ALA A 72 2.63 2.97 -1.26
C ALA A 72 1.42 2.23 -1.84
N ILE A 73 1.48 0.89 -1.94
CA ILE A 73 0.32 0.08 -2.36
C ILE A 73 -0.83 0.26 -1.37
N ALA A 74 -0.55 0.28 -0.07
CA ALA A 74 -1.57 0.42 0.95
C ALA A 74 -2.24 1.80 0.96
N GLU A 75 -1.55 2.88 0.58
CA GLU A 75 -2.18 4.19 0.33
C GLU A 75 -3.23 4.14 -0.79
N LEU A 76 -2.99 3.36 -1.85
CA LEU A 76 -3.95 3.18 -2.94
C LEU A 76 -5.13 2.31 -2.49
N LEU A 77 -4.89 1.26 -1.69
CA LEU A 77 -5.95 0.48 -1.04
C LEU A 77 -6.80 1.35 -0.11
N ASP A 78 -6.17 2.23 0.66
CA ASP A 78 -6.86 3.16 1.58
C ASP A 78 -7.82 4.08 0.82
N ASN A 79 -7.46 4.53 -0.39
CA ASN A 79 -8.35 5.33 -1.23
C ASN A 79 -9.60 4.55 -1.68
N ALA A 80 -9.45 3.29 -2.08
CA ALA A 80 -10.59 2.44 -2.44
C ALA A 80 -11.46 2.08 -1.23
N VAL A 81 -10.84 1.85 -0.06
CA VAL A 81 -11.56 1.61 1.20
C VAL A 81 -12.35 2.83 1.65
N ASP A 82 -11.81 4.04 1.46
CA ASP A 82 -12.54 5.28 1.73
C ASP A 82 -13.81 5.39 0.86
N GLU A 83 -13.85 4.76 -0.32
CA GLU A 83 -15.01 4.74 -1.23
C GLU A 83 -16.12 3.74 -0.83
N ILE A 84 -15.95 2.98 0.26
CA ILE A 84 -17.04 2.14 0.82
C ILE A 84 -18.27 2.99 1.13
N CYS A 85 -18.09 4.25 1.55
CA CYS A 85 -19.22 5.16 1.80
C CYS A 85 -19.96 5.57 0.53
N ASN A 86 -19.33 5.41 -0.63
CA ASN A 86 -19.87 5.66 -1.97
C ASN A 86 -20.27 4.36 -2.68
N GLY A 87 -20.36 3.24 -1.96
CA GLY A 87 -20.86 1.97 -2.49
C GLY A 87 -19.79 0.99 -2.99
N ALA A 88 -18.49 1.27 -2.80
CA ALA A 88 -17.45 0.32 -3.17
C ALA A 88 -17.64 -1.03 -2.44
N THR A 89 -17.56 -2.12 -3.20
CA THR A 89 -17.63 -3.50 -2.70
C THR A 89 -16.33 -4.27 -2.88
N PHE A 90 -15.41 -3.79 -3.71
CA PHE A 90 -14.09 -4.39 -3.83
C PHE A 90 -13.00 -3.42 -4.28
N VAL A 91 -11.76 -3.85 -4.07
CA VAL A 91 -10.59 -3.38 -4.80
C VAL A 91 -9.80 -4.58 -5.31
N LYS A 92 -9.43 -4.55 -6.58
CA LYS A 92 -8.57 -5.52 -7.26
C LYS A 92 -7.18 -4.94 -7.40
N VAL A 93 -6.17 -5.73 -7.07
CA VAL A 93 -4.76 -5.44 -7.34
C VAL A 93 -4.19 -6.55 -8.20
N ASP A 94 -3.76 -6.23 -9.41
CA ASP A 94 -3.32 -7.24 -10.38
C ASP A 94 -2.12 -6.79 -11.22
N LYS A 95 -1.51 -7.77 -11.90
CA LYS A 95 -0.51 -7.56 -12.95
C LYS A 95 -1.23 -7.45 -14.29
N SER A 96 -0.81 -6.52 -15.12
CA SER A 96 -1.12 -6.55 -16.55
C SER A 96 0.17 -6.38 -17.36
N ILE A 97 0.11 -6.67 -18.66
CA ILE A 97 1.27 -6.54 -19.55
C ILE A 97 1.03 -5.37 -20.49
N ASN A 98 2.00 -4.46 -20.57
CA ASN A 98 2.03 -3.41 -21.56
C ASN A 98 2.27 -4.05 -22.93
N LEU A 99 1.31 -3.93 -23.85
CA LEU A 99 1.42 -4.54 -25.17
C LEU A 99 2.44 -3.84 -26.08
N LYS A 100 2.86 -2.60 -25.77
CA LYS A 100 3.86 -1.86 -26.57
C LYS A 100 5.27 -2.43 -26.42
N ASP A 101 5.63 -2.87 -25.22
CA ASP A 101 7.01 -3.27 -24.88
C ASP A 101 7.11 -4.54 -24.03
N SER A 102 5.99 -5.22 -23.79
CA SER A 102 5.88 -6.43 -22.95
C SER A 102 6.29 -6.22 -21.48
N SER A 103 6.41 -4.97 -21.02
CA SER A 103 6.73 -4.68 -19.62
C SER A 103 5.52 -4.93 -18.70
N PRO A 104 5.73 -5.37 -17.45
CA PRO A 104 4.64 -5.54 -16.49
C PRO A 104 4.17 -4.18 -15.96
N MET A 105 2.86 -4.10 -15.70
CA MET A 105 2.18 -2.96 -15.12
C MET A 105 1.39 -3.42 -13.90
N LEU A 106 1.30 -2.55 -12.89
CA LEU A 106 0.51 -2.78 -11.69
C LEU A 106 -0.84 -2.07 -11.82
N VAL A 107 -1.93 -2.81 -11.62
CA VAL A 107 -3.30 -2.32 -11.80
C VAL A 107 -4.03 -2.33 -10.47
N PHE A 108 -4.65 -1.21 -10.13
CA PHE A 108 -5.63 -1.09 -9.06
C PHE A 108 -6.99 -0.80 -9.67
N GLN A 109 -8.02 -1.53 -9.27
CA GLN A 109 -9.38 -1.28 -9.75
C GLN A 109 -10.40 -1.43 -8.63
N ASP A 110 -11.15 -0.37 -8.35
CA ASP A 110 -12.28 -0.38 -7.43
C ASP A 110 -13.60 -0.09 -8.16
N ASP A 111 -14.70 -0.47 -7.52
CA ASP A 111 -16.08 -0.18 -7.91
C ASP A 111 -16.69 0.95 -7.04
N GLY A 112 -15.86 1.85 -6.53
CA GLY A 112 -16.29 3.01 -5.77
C GLY A 112 -17.05 4.04 -6.61
N GLY A 113 -17.37 5.20 -6.03
CA GLY A 113 -18.25 6.20 -6.67
C GLY A 113 -17.66 6.91 -7.90
N GLY A 114 -16.40 6.63 -8.21
CA GLY A 114 -15.63 7.27 -9.28
C GLY A 114 -15.45 8.78 -9.09
N MET A 115 -14.69 9.38 -10.00
CA MET A 115 -14.45 10.83 -10.02
C MET A 115 -15.10 11.43 -11.26
N ASP A 116 -15.80 12.56 -11.06
CA ASP A 116 -16.21 13.40 -12.17
C ASP A 116 -14.98 14.17 -12.71
N PRO A 117 -15.11 14.89 -13.84
CA PRO A 117 -13.97 15.60 -14.46
C PRO A 117 -13.20 16.51 -13.50
N GLU A 118 -13.90 17.22 -12.61
CA GLU A 118 -13.28 18.08 -11.62
C GLU A 118 -12.58 17.28 -10.51
N GLY A 119 -13.19 16.19 -10.06
CA GLY A 119 -12.59 15.23 -9.14
C GLY A 119 -11.27 14.67 -9.65
N VAL A 120 -11.16 14.34 -10.94
CA VAL A 120 -9.89 13.87 -11.53
C VAL A 120 -8.82 14.95 -11.51
N ARG A 121 -9.18 16.19 -11.89
CA ARG A 121 -8.24 17.32 -11.83
C ARG A 121 -7.72 17.56 -10.42
N GLN A 122 -8.60 17.50 -9.41
CA GLN A 122 -8.21 17.61 -8.01
C GLN A 122 -7.34 16.42 -7.56
N CYS A 123 -7.69 15.21 -7.99
CA CYS A 123 -6.90 14.00 -7.73
C CYS A 123 -5.48 14.10 -8.29
N MET A 124 -5.29 14.79 -9.42
CA MET A 124 -3.98 15.01 -10.04
C MET A 124 -3.22 16.22 -9.46
N SER A 125 -3.92 17.18 -8.85
CA SER A 125 -3.34 18.41 -8.29
C SER A 125 -2.81 18.22 -6.87
N LEU A 126 -1.62 18.75 -6.56
CA LEU A 126 -1.00 18.60 -5.23
C LEU A 126 -1.79 19.36 -4.14
N GLY A 127 -1.93 18.74 -2.95
CA GLY A 127 -2.55 19.39 -1.79
C GLY A 127 -4.08 19.51 -1.81
N PHE A 128 -4.76 19.04 -2.86
CA PHE A 128 -6.22 19.04 -2.91
C PHE A 128 -6.79 17.76 -2.29
N SER A 129 -7.64 17.93 -1.28
CA SER A 129 -8.43 16.88 -0.67
C SER A 129 -9.80 17.42 -0.27
N THR A 130 -10.86 16.84 -0.80
CA THR A 130 -12.23 17.11 -0.39
C THR A 130 -12.63 16.28 0.83
N LYS A 131 -11.82 15.28 1.21
CA LYS A 131 -12.03 14.40 2.36
C LYS A 131 -11.80 15.17 3.66
N LYS A 132 -12.86 15.77 4.20
CA LYS A 132 -12.88 16.52 5.47
C LYS A 132 -13.34 15.67 6.66
N SER A 133 -13.71 14.40 6.46
CA SER A 133 -14.22 13.55 7.53
C SER A 133 -13.10 13.08 8.46
N LYS A 134 -13.37 13.04 9.77
CA LYS A 134 -12.47 12.42 10.75
C LYS A 134 -12.29 10.91 10.53
N THR A 135 -13.18 10.27 9.77
CA THR A 135 -13.23 8.81 9.58
C THR A 135 -12.47 8.31 8.35
N THR A 136 -12.10 9.18 7.41
CA THR A 136 -11.34 8.77 6.21
C THR A 136 -9.86 8.63 6.53
N ILE A 137 -9.22 7.65 5.89
CA ILE A 137 -7.78 7.39 6.05
C ILE A 137 -6.98 8.43 5.23
N GLY A 138 -7.46 8.79 4.03
CA GLY A 138 -6.88 9.85 3.22
C GLY A 138 -7.29 11.25 3.69
N GLN A 139 -6.30 12.11 3.98
CA GLN A 139 -6.56 13.49 4.46
C GLN A 139 -5.72 14.54 3.71
N TYR A 140 -4.48 14.22 3.34
CA TYR A 140 -3.49 15.21 2.89
C TYR A 140 -3.50 15.53 1.38
N GLY A 141 -4.30 14.84 0.57
CA GLY A 141 -4.39 15.11 -0.88
C GLY A 141 -3.14 14.73 -1.69
N ASN A 142 -2.14 14.08 -1.07
CA ASN A 142 -0.87 13.73 -1.70
C ASN A 142 -0.65 12.23 -1.94
N GLY A 143 -1.36 11.36 -1.19
CA GLY A 143 -1.10 9.91 -1.17
C GLY A 143 -1.12 9.24 -2.56
N PHE A 144 -2.04 9.64 -3.44
CA PHE A 144 -2.08 9.11 -4.82
C PHE A 144 -0.78 9.42 -5.59
N LYS A 145 -0.35 10.69 -5.59
CA LYS A 145 0.82 11.14 -6.36
C LYS A 145 2.10 10.50 -5.81
N THR A 146 2.28 10.50 -4.49
CA THR A 146 3.48 9.90 -3.87
C THR A 146 3.55 8.41 -4.08
N SER A 147 2.42 7.71 -3.99
CA SER A 147 2.37 6.25 -4.10
C SER A 147 2.59 5.78 -5.52
N THR A 148 1.89 6.39 -6.49
CA THR A 148 2.08 6.06 -7.92
C THR A 148 3.51 6.31 -8.37
N MET A 149 4.07 7.47 -8.06
CA MET A 149 5.46 7.83 -8.39
C MET A 149 6.51 7.00 -7.63
N ARG A 150 6.15 6.39 -6.48
CA ARG A 150 7.03 5.43 -5.78
C ARG A 150 7.04 4.06 -6.44
N LEU A 151 5.95 3.66 -7.10
CA LEU A 151 5.78 2.31 -7.65
C LEU A 151 6.24 2.24 -9.11
N GLY A 152 6.02 3.30 -9.88
CA GLY A 152 6.53 3.43 -11.25
C GLY A 152 6.79 4.88 -11.62
N ALA A 153 7.39 5.10 -12.78
CA ALA A 153 7.62 6.45 -13.28
C ALA A 153 6.33 7.10 -13.79
N ASP A 154 5.37 6.31 -14.24
CA ASP A 154 4.19 6.81 -14.91
C ASP A 154 2.92 6.09 -14.42
N ALA A 155 1.83 6.83 -14.35
CA ALA A 155 0.52 6.30 -13.99
C ALA A 155 -0.58 6.94 -14.83
N ILE A 156 -1.53 6.11 -15.26
CA ILE A 156 -2.74 6.54 -15.97
C ILE A 156 -3.97 6.09 -15.18
N VAL A 157 -4.93 6.99 -15.05
CA VAL A 157 -6.17 6.78 -14.30
C VAL A 157 -7.33 6.80 -15.27
N PHE A 158 -8.18 5.79 -15.18
CA PHE A 158 -9.49 5.73 -15.81
C PHE A 158 -10.53 5.77 -14.72
N THR A 159 -11.54 6.61 -14.84
CA THR A 159 -12.60 6.68 -13.85
C THR A 159 -13.93 7.00 -14.47
N ARG A 160 -14.97 6.36 -13.95
CA ARG A 160 -16.34 6.53 -14.37
C ARG A 160 -17.16 6.99 -13.18
N ALA A 161 -17.83 8.13 -13.32
CA ALA A 161 -18.69 8.66 -12.29
C ALA A 161 -20.11 8.90 -12.81
N ILE A 162 -21.08 8.58 -11.95
CA ILE A 162 -22.48 8.91 -12.15
C ILE A 162 -22.83 10.01 -11.15
N ARG A 163 -23.30 11.17 -11.65
CA ARG A 163 -23.74 12.32 -10.85
C ARG A 163 -25.10 12.78 -11.37
N GLY A 164 -26.17 12.35 -10.70
CA GLY A 164 -27.53 12.56 -11.20
C GLY A 164 -27.74 11.82 -12.51
N SER A 165 -28.16 12.52 -13.56
CA SER A 165 -28.31 11.98 -14.92
C SER A 165 -27.00 11.95 -15.72
N ASN A 166 -25.93 12.55 -15.22
CA ASN A 166 -24.68 12.69 -15.97
C ASN A 166 -23.75 11.52 -15.68
N VAL A 167 -23.43 10.76 -16.73
CA VAL A 167 -22.38 9.73 -16.70
C VAL A 167 -21.15 10.28 -17.41
N THR A 168 -20.06 10.37 -16.68
CA THR A 168 -18.78 10.91 -17.17
C THR A 168 -17.70 9.84 -17.11
N LEU A 169 -16.81 9.87 -18.10
CA LEU A 169 -15.63 9.02 -18.19
C LEU A 169 -14.43 9.95 -18.29
N SER A 170 -13.43 9.77 -17.44
CA SER A 170 -12.24 10.62 -17.45
C SER A 170 -10.98 9.77 -17.47
N VAL A 171 -10.00 10.22 -18.26
CA VAL A 171 -8.67 9.64 -18.36
C VAL A 171 -7.67 10.70 -17.94
N GLY A 172 -6.83 10.43 -16.94
CA GLY A 172 -5.78 11.36 -16.52
C GLY A 172 -4.40 10.68 -16.53
N LEU A 173 -3.39 11.37 -17.06
CA LEU A 173 -2.03 10.84 -17.16
C LEU A 173 -1.04 11.63 -16.29
N LEU A 174 -0.51 10.98 -15.27
CA LEU A 174 0.62 11.49 -14.49
C LEU A 174 1.91 10.79 -14.94
N SER A 175 2.63 11.40 -15.88
CA SER A 175 3.83 10.80 -16.47
C SER A 175 5.10 11.59 -16.17
N TYR A 176 5.95 11.05 -15.31
CA TYR A 176 7.29 11.60 -15.08
C TYR A 176 8.14 11.52 -16.34
N THR A 177 8.01 10.45 -17.11
CA THR A 177 8.73 10.23 -18.37
C THR A 177 8.45 11.34 -19.37
N PHE A 178 7.17 11.66 -19.60
CA PHE A 178 6.74 12.74 -20.48
C PHE A 178 7.33 14.09 -20.02
N LEU A 179 7.15 14.43 -18.75
CA LEU A 179 7.61 15.72 -18.21
C LEU A 179 9.12 15.89 -18.34
N ARG A 180 9.89 14.83 -18.04
CA ARG A 180 11.35 14.84 -18.11
C ARG A 180 11.86 14.87 -19.55
N ARG A 181 11.32 14.04 -20.44
CA ARG A 181 11.81 13.93 -21.82
C ARG A 181 11.42 15.13 -22.69
N THR A 182 10.33 15.80 -22.35
CA THR A 182 9.92 17.05 -23.00
C THR A 182 10.45 18.30 -22.28
N MET A 183 11.31 18.12 -21.26
CA MET A 183 11.97 19.20 -20.52
C MET A 183 10.99 20.25 -20.02
N LYS A 184 9.88 19.81 -19.41
CA LYS A 184 8.90 20.71 -18.82
C LYS A 184 9.45 21.30 -17.52
N ASP A 185 9.26 22.60 -17.35
CA ASP A 185 9.61 23.31 -16.11
C ASP A 185 8.50 23.24 -15.06
N ASP A 186 7.28 22.84 -15.46
CA ASP A 186 6.12 22.62 -14.61
C ASP A 186 5.53 21.22 -14.78
N ILE A 187 4.83 20.76 -13.75
CA ILE A 187 3.96 19.58 -13.85
C ILE A 187 2.73 19.93 -14.70
N VAL A 188 2.64 19.31 -15.86
CA VAL A 188 1.47 19.34 -16.75
C VAL A 188 0.84 17.95 -16.77
N VAL A 189 -0.48 17.88 -16.54
CA VAL A 189 -1.24 16.62 -16.49
C VAL A 189 -2.28 16.60 -17.61
N PRO A 190 -2.08 15.82 -18.68
CA PRO A 190 -3.09 15.61 -19.71
C PRO A 190 -4.32 14.90 -19.12
N VAL A 191 -5.50 15.45 -19.41
CA VAL A 191 -6.79 14.87 -19.01
C VAL A 191 -7.72 14.85 -20.21
N LEU A 192 -8.43 13.74 -20.41
CA LEU A 192 -9.52 13.60 -21.36
C LEU A 192 -10.79 13.34 -20.60
N ASP A 193 -11.83 14.11 -20.91
CA ASP A 193 -13.16 13.90 -20.38
C ASP A 193 -14.10 13.52 -21.51
N PHE A 194 -15.04 12.62 -21.19
CA PHE A 194 -16.11 12.18 -22.05
C PHE A 194 -17.41 12.17 -21.26
N GLN A 195 -18.53 12.27 -21.98
CA GLN A 195 -19.86 12.07 -21.44
C GLN A 195 -20.55 10.96 -22.23
N ILE A 196 -21.39 10.18 -21.56
CA ILE A 196 -22.32 9.29 -22.26
C ILE A 196 -23.60 10.07 -22.55
N GLN A 197 -23.89 10.28 -23.84
CA GLN A 197 -25.10 10.93 -24.35
C GLN A 197 -25.78 9.98 -25.33
N ASP A 198 -27.06 9.67 -25.12
CA ASP A 198 -27.83 8.73 -25.96
C ASP A 198 -27.08 7.40 -26.23
N ASP A 199 -26.49 6.81 -25.19
CA ASP A 199 -25.63 5.60 -25.25
C ASP A 199 -24.34 5.72 -26.08
N HIS A 200 -23.97 6.92 -26.52
CA HIS A 200 -22.73 7.21 -27.22
C HIS A 200 -21.74 7.94 -26.32
N ILE A 201 -20.46 7.56 -26.41
CA ILE A 201 -19.37 8.25 -25.72
C ILE A 201 -18.95 9.44 -26.56
N VAL A 202 -19.17 10.65 -26.07
CA VAL A 202 -18.81 11.91 -26.74
C VAL A 202 -17.73 12.65 -25.95
N PRO A 203 -16.74 13.28 -26.61
CA PRO A 203 -15.76 14.12 -25.94
C PRO A 203 -16.42 15.29 -25.19
N LEU A 204 -15.95 15.56 -23.97
CA LEU A 204 -16.35 16.71 -23.17
C LEU A 204 -15.19 17.72 -23.15
N VAL A 205 -15.37 18.84 -23.84
CA VAL A 205 -14.33 19.85 -24.05
C VAL A 205 -14.61 21.08 -23.18
N TYR A 206 -13.73 21.36 -22.22
CA TYR A 206 -13.85 22.52 -21.30
C TYR A 206 -13.12 23.77 -21.79
N GLY A 207 -12.08 23.60 -22.61
CA GLY A 207 -11.27 24.68 -23.19
C GLY A 207 -11.47 24.76 -24.70
N SER A 208 -10.37 24.73 -25.44
CA SER A 208 -10.41 24.59 -26.90
C SER A 208 -10.37 23.12 -27.34
N GLN A 209 -10.89 22.83 -28.53
CA GLN A 209 -10.69 21.52 -29.16
C GLN A 209 -9.20 21.17 -29.28
N GLY A 210 -8.35 22.17 -29.52
CA GLY A 210 -6.90 21.99 -29.60
C GLY A 210 -6.26 21.51 -28.31
N ASP A 211 -6.77 21.93 -27.14
CA ASP A 211 -6.26 21.47 -25.83
C ASP A 211 -6.60 19.99 -25.59
N TRP A 212 -7.82 19.61 -25.99
CA TRP A 212 -8.28 18.23 -25.92
C TRP A 212 -7.48 17.33 -26.87
N ASP A 213 -7.31 17.75 -28.13
CA ASP A 213 -6.53 17.03 -29.14
C ASP A 213 -5.06 16.88 -28.72
N SER A 214 -4.50 17.92 -28.11
CA SER A 214 -3.14 17.90 -27.56
C SER A 214 -3.02 16.91 -26.39
N SER A 215 -3.99 16.91 -25.48
CA SER A 215 -4.03 15.96 -24.35
C SER A 215 -4.16 14.53 -24.84
N LEU A 216 -5.02 14.29 -25.84
CA LEU A 216 -5.18 12.99 -26.47
C LEU A 216 -3.85 12.54 -27.08
N LYS A 217 -3.22 13.39 -27.88
CA LYS A 217 -1.94 13.10 -28.51
C LYS A 217 -0.89 12.71 -27.47
N ILE A 218 -0.77 13.46 -26.37
CA ILE A 218 0.19 13.14 -25.30
C ILE A 218 -0.14 11.79 -24.67
N ILE A 219 -1.41 11.51 -24.36
CA ILE A 219 -1.81 10.23 -23.77
C ILE A 219 -1.48 9.07 -24.70
N LEU A 220 -1.76 9.18 -25.99
CA LEU A 220 -1.46 8.11 -26.95
C LEU A 220 0.05 7.91 -27.14
N ASP A 221 0.82 8.99 -27.11
CA ASP A 221 2.29 8.96 -27.29
C ASP A 221 3.03 8.40 -26.07
N TRP A 222 2.54 8.65 -24.85
CA TRP A 222 3.27 8.41 -23.60
C TRP A 222 2.62 7.40 -22.64
N SER A 223 1.39 6.97 -22.90
CA SER A 223 0.75 5.88 -22.14
C SER A 223 0.96 4.50 -22.78
N PRO A 224 0.60 3.40 -22.10
CA PRO A 224 0.59 2.04 -22.65
C PRO A 224 -0.46 1.82 -23.75
N PHE A 225 -1.33 2.81 -24.03
CA PHE A 225 -2.40 2.70 -25.02
C PHE A 225 -2.09 3.59 -26.24
N SER A 226 -2.16 3.03 -27.45
CA SER A 226 -1.79 3.69 -28.71
C SER A 226 -2.96 4.26 -29.49
N SER A 227 -4.20 3.93 -29.11
CA SER A 227 -5.40 4.37 -29.83
C SER A 227 -6.53 4.76 -28.89
N MET A 228 -7.46 5.59 -29.39
CA MET A 228 -8.71 5.90 -28.68
C MET A 228 -9.49 4.64 -28.33
N GLY A 229 -9.54 3.65 -29.24
CA GLY A 229 -10.21 2.39 -29.00
C GLY A 229 -9.64 1.62 -27.80
N GLU A 230 -8.31 1.59 -27.66
CA GLU A 230 -7.64 0.97 -26.51
C GLU A 230 -7.91 1.69 -25.19
N LEU A 231 -7.98 3.02 -25.20
CA LEU A 231 -8.37 3.82 -24.03
C LEU A 231 -9.82 3.51 -23.62
N LEU A 232 -10.74 3.55 -24.57
CA LEU A 232 -12.16 3.28 -24.31
C LEU A 232 -12.41 1.84 -23.86
N GLN A 233 -11.60 0.89 -24.34
CA GLN A 233 -11.65 -0.51 -23.89
C GLN A 233 -11.35 -0.65 -22.39
N GLN A 234 -10.56 0.24 -21.78
CA GLN A 234 -10.28 0.18 -20.33
C GLN A 234 -11.51 0.48 -19.47
N PHE A 235 -12.50 1.21 -20.00
CA PHE A 235 -13.75 1.49 -19.28
C PHE A 235 -14.74 0.33 -19.30
N LYS A 236 -14.57 -0.67 -20.18
CA LYS A 236 -15.45 -1.84 -20.20
C LYS A 236 -15.34 -2.69 -18.93
N ASP A 237 -14.17 -2.65 -18.29
CA ASP A 237 -13.96 -3.31 -17.00
C ASP A 237 -14.60 -2.54 -15.84
N ILE A 238 -15.01 -1.29 -16.06
CA ILE A 238 -15.64 -0.38 -15.07
C ILE A 238 -17.14 -0.29 -15.37
N GLU A 239 -17.92 -1.17 -14.74
CA GLU A 239 -19.33 -1.41 -15.09
C GLU A 239 -20.21 -0.16 -15.06
N SER A 240 -20.42 0.46 -13.89
CA SER A 240 -21.33 1.60 -13.70
C SER A 240 -20.60 2.83 -13.16
N HIS A 241 -19.77 2.63 -12.14
CA HIS A 241 -18.89 3.60 -11.53
C HIS A 241 -17.64 2.88 -11.00
N GLY A 242 -16.56 3.63 -10.79
CA GLY A 242 -15.33 3.10 -10.23
C GLY A 242 -14.10 3.78 -10.79
N THR A 243 -12.94 3.34 -10.31
CA THR A 243 -11.65 3.86 -10.72
C THR A 243 -10.68 2.72 -11.01
N LYS A 244 -9.95 2.84 -12.12
CA LYS A 244 -8.86 1.95 -12.53
C LYS A 244 -7.58 2.76 -12.67
N VAL A 245 -6.59 2.46 -11.84
CA VAL A 245 -5.26 3.07 -11.88
C VAL A 245 -4.29 2.05 -12.45
N VAL A 246 -3.58 2.41 -13.51
CA VAL A 246 -2.53 1.59 -14.11
C VAL A 246 -1.20 2.29 -13.92
N ILE A 247 -0.29 1.67 -13.19
CA ILE A 247 1.07 2.14 -12.94
C ILE A 247 2.01 1.31 -13.81
N TYR A 248 2.82 1.98 -14.60
CA TYR A 248 3.73 1.37 -15.55
C TYR A 248 5.10 2.05 -15.50
N ASP A 249 6.06 1.49 -16.25
CA ASP A 249 7.46 1.82 -16.08
C ASP A 249 7.91 1.68 -14.61
N LEU A 250 7.58 0.51 -14.07
CA LEU A 250 7.88 0.11 -12.70
C LEU A 250 9.39 0.20 -12.42
N TRP A 251 9.72 0.60 -11.19
CA TRP A 251 11.11 0.81 -10.79
C TRP A 251 11.89 -0.51 -10.67
N MET A 252 13.15 -0.44 -11.06
CA MET A 252 14.13 -1.52 -11.01
C MET A 252 15.20 -1.21 -9.96
N ASN A 253 15.80 -2.26 -9.41
CA ASN A 253 16.99 -2.17 -8.58
C ASN A 253 18.25 -1.97 -9.44
N ASP A 254 19.42 -1.93 -8.79
CA ASP A 254 20.69 -1.73 -9.47
C ASP A 254 21.11 -2.91 -10.38
N ASP A 255 20.50 -4.08 -10.19
CA ASP A 255 20.70 -5.28 -11.02
C ASP A 255 19.74 -5.31 -12.22
N GLY A 256 18.89 -4.28 -12.41
CA GLY A 256 17.91 -4.21 -13.49
C GLY A 256 16.66 -5.08 -13.26
N LEU A 257 16.47 -5.60 -12.04
CA LEU A 257 15.31 -6.38 -11.66
C LEU A 257 14.24 -5.50 -11.02
N LEU A 258 12.96 -5.78 -11.31
CA LEU A 258 11.85 -5.10 -10.66
C LEU A 258 11.86 -5.34 -9.15
N GLU A 259 11.58 -4.31 -8.36
CA GLU A 259 11.43 -4.44 -6.90
C GLU A 259 10.26 -5.38 -6.54
N LEU A 260 9.19 -5.31 -7.32
CA LEU A 260 8.02 -6.20 -7.22
C LEU A 260 8.24 -7.44 -8.09
N ASP A 261 8.06 -8.60 -7.48
CA ASP A 261 8.02 -9.89 -8.15
C ASP A 261 6.56 -10.30 -8.39
N PHE A 262 6.27 -10.68 -9.63
CA PHE A 262 4.95 -11.09 -10.08
C PHE A 262 4.90 -12.56 -10.51
N ASP A 263 6.03 -13.26 -10.50
CA ASP A 263 6.22 -14.54 -11.19
C ASP A 263 6.46 -15.71 -10.22
N ASP A 264 7.03 -15.44 -9.03
CA ASP A 264 7.29 -16.46 -8.01
C ASP A 264 6.02 -17.06 -7.37
N ASP A 265 4.92 -16.28 -7.32
CA ASP A 265 3.62 -16.70 -6.80
C ASP A 265 2.49 -16.06 -7.64
N ASP A 266 1.72 -16.89 -8.35
CA ASP A 266 0.63 -16.44 -9.23
C ASP A 266 -0.51 -15.75 -8.47
N GLU A 267 -0.65 -16.02 -7.17
CA GLU A 267 -1.66 -15.44 -6.29
C GLU A 267 -1.10 -14.31 -5.41
N ASP A 268 0.16 -13.90 -5.54
CA ASP A 268 0.76 -12.85 -4.71
C ASP A 268 1.54 -11.81 -5.54
N ILE A 269 1.94 -10.74 -4.88
CA ILE A 269 2.95 -9.82 -5.37
C ILE A 269 4.01 -9.76 -4.27
N LEU A 270 5.20 -10.26 -4.58
CA LEU A 270 6.28 -10.34 -3.61
C LEU A 270 7.23 -9.15 -3.75
N LEU A 271 7.96 -8.82 -2.68
CA LEU A 271 9.16 -8.00 -2.79
C LEU A 271 10.34 -8.94 -2.98
N ARG A 272 11.17 -8.65 -3.98
CA ARG A 272 12.43 -9.38 -4.18
C ARG A 272 13.29 -9.19 -2.94
N ASP A 273 13.50 -10.28 -2.22
CA ASP A 273 13.99 -10.27 -0.84
C ASP A 273 15.40 -9.66 -0.75
N GLN A 274 15.56 -8.68 0.14
CA GLN A 274 16.87 -8.28 0.66
C GLN A 274 17.21 -9.12 1.91
N ALA A 275 17.10 -10.45 1.82
CA ALA A 275 17.35 -11.31 2.98
C ALA A 275 18.83 -11.30 3.37
N LYS A 276 19.14 -10.59 4.46
CA LYS A 276 20.18 -11.03 5.39
C LYS A 276 19.56 -12.02 6.37
N ALA A 277 20.04 -13.25 6.31
CA ALA A 277 19.71 -14.33 7.22
C ALA A 277 19.86 -13.90 8.70
N THR A 278 18.88 -14.25 9.52
CA THR A 278 19.02 -14.18 10.98
C THR A 278 19.76 -15.43 11.46
N ALA A 279 20.98 -15.26 11.97
CA ALA A 279 21.75 -16.35 12.57
C ALA A 279 21.22 -16.66 13.98
N GLY A 280 21.08 -17.94 14.33
CA GLY A 280 20.94 -18.39 15.73
C GLY A 280 19.67 -19.15 16.13
N THR A 281 18.88 -19.69 15.21
CA THR A 281 17.70 -20.54 15.53
C THR A 281 17.85 -21.95 14.97
N THR A 282 17.19 -22.93 15.63
CA THR A 282 17.10 -24.31 15.11
C THR A 282 16.28 -24.33 13.82
N LYS A 283 16.53 -25.30 12.92
CA LYS A 283 15.90 -25.39 11.59
C LYS A 283 14.36 -25.29 11.65
N ILE A 284 13.74 -26.01 12.58
CA ILE A 284 12.27 -26.03 12.78
C ILE A 284 11.75 -24.66 13.27
N GLN A 285 12.43 -24.01 14.22
CA GLN A 285 12.02 -22.69 14.69
C GLN A 285 12.14 -21.64 13.59
N LYS A 286 13.17 -21.74 12.76
CA LYS A 286 13.38 -20.87 11.62
C LYS A 286 12.22 -21.01 10.62
N GLU A 287 11.84 -22.23 10.27
CA GLU A 287 10.69 -22.51 9.39
C GLU A 287 9.38 -21.93 9.95
N ILE A 288 9.11 -22.08 11.26
CA ILE A 288 7.90 -21.51 11.88
C ILE A 288 7.90 -19.97 11.81
N ILE A 289 9.04 -19.33 12.10
CA ILE A 289 9.15 -17.87 12.02
C ILE A 289 8.94 -17.40 10.58
N GLU A 290 9.54 -18.10 9.61
CA GLU A 290 9.47 -17.76 8.19
C GLU A 290 8.04 -17.86 7.65
N GLN A 291 7.27 -18.84 8.12
CA GLN A 291 5.86 -19.00 7.75
C GLN A 291 4.92 -18.05 8.52
N HIS A 292 5.35 -17.52 9.66
CA HIS A 292 4.51 -16.65 10.48
C HIS A 292 4.29 -15.27 9.83
N ILE A 293 3.11 -14.70 10.04
CA ILE A 293 2.69 -13.42 9.42
C ILE A 293 3.68 -12.27 9.69
N SER A 294 4.30 -12.24 10.87
CA SER A 294 5.31 -11.22 11.24
C SER A 294 6.55 -11.21 10.35
N HIS A 295 6.86 -12.35 9.72
CA HIS A 295 7.94 -12.45 8.75
C HIS A 295 7.41 -12.25 7.35
N ARG A 296 6.36 -12.99 6.97
CA ARG A 296 5.76 -12.95 5.62
C ARG A 296 5.35 -11.55 5.19
N LEU A 297 4.79 -10.72 6.09
CA LEU A 297 4.36 -9.36 5.75
C LEU A 297 5.49 -8.48 5.19
N ARG A 298 6.75 -8.84 5.40
CA ARG A 298 7.91 -8.06 4.93
C ARG A 298 8.11 -8.15 3.42
N PHE A 299 7.61 -9.21 2.80
CA PHE A 299 7.81 -9.50 1.39
C PHE A 299 6.58 -10.02 0.66
N SER A 300 5.52 -10.50 1.33
CA SER A 300 4.27 -10.94 0.71
C SER A 300 3.19 -9.87 0.87
N LEU A 301 2.69 -9.35 -0.26
CA LEU A 301 1.64 -8.33 -0.23
C LEU A 301 0.35 -8.93 0.30
N ARG A 302 0.04 -10.18 -0.05
CA ARG A 302 -1.13 -10.92 0.47
C ARG A 302 -1.08 -11.00 2.00
N ALA A 303 0.06 -11.35 2.55
CA ALA A 303 0.28 -11.38 3.99
C ALA A 303 0.07 -9.99 4.60
N TYR A 304 0.73 -8.96 4.09
CA TYR A 304 0.56 -7.60 4.63
C TYR A 304 -0.90 -7.12 4.58
N THR A 305 -1.58 -7.35 3.45
CA THR A 305 -2.97 -6.94 3.22
C THR A 305 -3.94 -7.66 4.14
N SER A 306 -3.68 -8.92 4.49
CA SER A 306 -4.54 -9.72 5.39
C SER A 306 -4.71 -9.10 6.78
N ILE A 307 -3.72 -8.34 7.25
CA ILE A 307 -3.71 -7.68 8.57
C ILE A 307 -3.77 -6.15 8.46
N LEU A 308 -3.83 -5.59 7.25
CA LEU A 308 -3.74 -4.15 7.00
C LEU A 308 -4.85 -3.37 7.71
N TYR A 309 -6.02 -4.00 7.86
CA TYR A 309 -7.16 -3.42 8.56
C TYR A 309 -7.48 -4.20 9.83
N LEU A 310 -7.68 -3.51 10.95
CA LEU A 310 -7.94 -4.12 12.27
C LEU A 310 -9.25 -4.93 12.26
N LYS A 311 -10.29 -4.36 11.66
CA LYS A 311 -11.62 -4.94 11.51
C LYS A 311 -11.89 -5.21 10.04
N LYS A 312 -12.43 -6.40 9.77
CA LYS A 312 -12.94 -6.78 8.46
C LYS A 312 -14.13 -5.89 8.08
N TYR A 313 -14.15 -5.41 6.85
CA TYR A 313 -15.30 -4.74 6.27
C TYR A 313 -16.35 -5.77 5.81
N ALA A 314 -17.62 -5.56 6.14
CA ALA A 314 -18.67 -6.57 5.89
C ALA A 314 -18.94 -6.78 4.40
N ASN A 315 -18.99 -5.69 3.62
CA ASN A 315 -19.39 -5.69 2.22
C ASN A 315 -18.26 -5.25 1.28
N PHE A 316 -17.00 -5.31 1.74
CA PHE A 316 -15.85 -4.91 0.94
C PHE A 316 -14.78 -5.99 0.91
N GLN A 317 -14.25 -6.27 -0.27
CA GLN A 317 -13.24 -7.31 -0.50
C GLN A 317 -11.97 -6.74 -1.12
N ILE A 318 -10.82 -7.21 -0.65
CA ILE A 318 -9.55 -6.96 -1.32
C ILE A 318 -9.21 -8.21 -2.11
N ILE A 319 -9.06 -8.07 -3.42
CA ILE A 319 -8.76 -9.15 -4.35
C ILE A 319 -7.35 -8.89 -4.88
N LEU A 320 -6.43 -9.81 -4.61
CA LEU A 320 -5.06 -9.72 -5.09
C LEU A 320 -4.86 -10.84 -6.11
N ARG A 321 -4.36 -10.53 -7.30
CA ARG A 321 -4.06 -11.52 -8.36
C ARG A 321 -5.20 -12.52 -8.57
N GLY A 322 -6.41 -12.00 -8.78
CA GLY A 322 -7.63 -12.80 -8.96
C GLY A 322 -8.21 -13.50 -7.71
N LYS A 323 -7.54 -13.48 -6.54
CA LYS A 323 -8.00 -14.18 -5.33
C LYS A 323 -8.22 -13.26 -4.14
N VAL A 324 -9.39 -13.39 -3.53
CA VAL A 324 -9.78 -12.68 -2.30
C VAL A 324 -8.74 -12.91 -1.20
N VAL A 325 -8.28 -11.82 -0.58
CA VAL A 325 -7.37 -11.87 0.56
C VAL A 325 -8.17 -12.23 1.82
N GLU A 326 -7.74 -13.30 2.49
CA GLU A 326 -8.33 -13.70 3.77
C GLU A 326 -7.92 -12.70 4.87
N HIS A 327 -8.90 -12.14 5.57
CA HIS A 327 -8.65 -11.21 6.68
C HIS A 327 -8.20 -11.96 7.93
N ILE A 328 -7.11 -11.50 8.55
CA ILE A 328 -6.56 -12.06 9.78
C ILE A 328 -6.72 -11.04 10.91
N ASN A 329 -7.45 -11.43 11.97
CA ASN A 329 -7.49 -10.68 13.21
C ASN A 329 -6.45 -11.23 14.20
N ILE A 330 -5.31 -10.55 14.29
CA ILE A 330 -4.20 -10.94 15.18
C ILE A 330 -4.66 -11.12 16.64
N ALA A 331 -5.62 -10.32 17.12
CA ALA A 331 -6.10 -10.38 18.49
C ALA A 331 -6.96 -11.60 18.81
N HIS A 332 -7.45 -12.34 17.80
CA HIS A 332 -8.22 -13.58 17.99
C HIS A 332 -7.32 -14.80 18.24
N ASP A 333 -6.13 -14.84 17.64
CA ASP A 333 -5.20 -15.97 17.74
C ASP A 333 -4.31 -15.93 19.00
N LEU A 334 -4.47 -14.91 19.85
CA LEU A 334 -3.68 -14.74 21.06
C LEU A 334 -3.99 -15.80 22.13
N LYS A 335 -2.98 -16.54 22.56
CA LYS A 335 -3.05 -17.42 23.75
C LYS A 335 -3.07 -16.59 25.03
N PHE A 336 -3.89 -17.00 26.00
CA PHE A 336 -3.99 -16.39 27.34
C PHE A 336 -4.21 -14.87 27.30
N LYS A 337 -5.05 -14.43 26.35
CA LYS A 337 -5.36 -13.03 26.08
C LYS A 337 -5.85 -12.30 27.34
N LYS A 338 -5.32 -11.09 27.57
CA LYS A 338 -5.78 -10.11 28.56
C LYS A 338 -5.97 -8.75 27.90
N ILE A 339 -6.91 -7.97 28.41
CA ILE A 339 -7.19 -6.62 27.93
C ILE A 339 -6.70 -5.63 28.98
N PHE A 340 -5.84 -4.72 28.56
CA PHE A 340 -5.39 -3.59 29.38
C PHE A 340 -6.10 -2.32 28.91
N THR A 341 -6.38 -1.41 29.83
CA THR A 341 -6.93 -0.08 29.50
C THR A 341 -5.87 0.98 29.69
N TYR A 342 -5.66 1.80 28.66
CA TYR A 342 -4.80 2.97 28.69
C TYR A 342 -5.65 4.24 28.50
N LYS A 343 -5.42 5.25 29.33
CA LYS A 343 -6.06 6.56 29.21
C LYS A 343 -4.98 7.59 28.85
N PRO A 344 -4.88 8.03 27.58
CA PRO A 344 -3.92 9.04 27.18
C PRO A 344 -4.26 10.37 27.85
N GLN A 345 -3.24 11.08 28.34
CA GLN A 345 -3.38 12.44 28.85
C GLN A 345 -3.25 13.42 27.69
N VAL A 346 -4.37 13.67 27.01
CA VAL A 346 -4.49 14.68 25.95
C VAL A 346 -4.79 16.03 26.61
N THR A 347 -4.20 17.12 26.12
CA THR A 347 -4.45 18.48 26.64
C THR A 347 -5.92 18.88 26.47
N HIS A 348 -6.40 19.73 27.39
CA HIS A 348 -7.79 20.19 27.57
C HIS A 348 -8.57 20.36 26.25
N ASP A 349 -9.79 19.80 26.20
CA ASP A 349 -10.83 19.84 25.15
C ASP A 349 -11.04 18.60 24.27
N SER A 350 -10.22 17.55 24.39
CA SER A 350 -10.53 16.25 23.76
C SER A 350 -11.14 15.28 24.75
N GLN A 351 -12.29 14.68 24.40
CA GLN A 351 -12.86 13.55 25.16
C GLN A 351 -11.77 12.52 25.44
N VAL A 352 -11.52 12.19 26.71
CA VAL A 352 -10.52 11.18 27.09
C VAL A 352 -11.00 9.80 26.63
N VAL A 353 -10.62 9.40 25.41
CA VAL A 353 -10.95 8.09 24.87
C VAL A 353 -10.04 7.06 25.53
N SER A 354 -10.63 6.15 26.28
CA SER A 354 -9.91 4.99 26.84
C SER A 354 -9.57 4.02 25.72
N VAL A 355 -8.29 3.67 25.61
CA VAL A 355 -7.74 2.76 24.61
C VAL A 355 -7.64 1.37 25.21
N LYS A 356 -8.17 0.37 24.51
CA LYS A 356 -7.99 -1.04 24.86
C LYS A 356 -6.75 -1.58 24.18
N VAL A 357 -5.96 -2.34 24.94
CA VAL A 357 -4.77 -3.03 24.45
C VAL A 357 -4.98 -4.52 24.71
N ASP A 358 -5.23 -5.28 23.64
CA ASP A 358 -5.28 -6.72 23.68
C ASP A 358 -3.85 -7.26 23.73
N VAL A 359 -3.53 -8.08 24.73
CA VAL A 359 -2.18 -8.62 24.92
C VAL A 359 -2.27 -10.12 25.21
N GLY A 360 -1.46 -10.90 24.53
CA GLY A 360 -1.38 -12.34 24.73
C GLY A 360 -0.04 -12.91 24.27
N PHE A 361 0.07 -14.23 24.33
CA PHE A 361 1.16 -14.93 23.66
C PHE A 361 0.79 -15.28 22.22
N ALA A 362 1.78 -15.26 21.33
CA ALA A 362 1.64 -15.80 19.98
C ALA A 362 1.12 -17.24 20.02
N LYS A 363 0.36 -17.64 19.00
CA LYS A 363 -0.20 -19.01 18.89
C LYS A 363 0.91 -20.05 18.84
N GLU A 364 2.06 -19.70 18.30
CA GLU A 364 3.27 -20.52 18.14
C GLU A 364 4.15 -20.51 19.39
N ALA A 365 3.79 -19.77 20.45
CA ALA A 365 4.57 -19.75 21.69
C ALA A 365 4.82 -21.18 22.21
N PRO A 366 6.06 -21.50 22.64
CA PRO A 366 7.15 -20.58 22.98
C PRO A 366 8.18 -20.32 21.85
N VAL A 367 7.81 -20.46 20.57
CA VAL A 367 8.71 -20.14 19.45
C VAL A 367 9.26 -18.72 19.61
N LEU A 368 10.59 -18.63 19.53
CA LEU A 368 11.34 -17.38 19.67
C LEU A 368 11.20 -16.55 18.39
N GLY A 369 11.20 -15.22 18.50
CA GLY A 369 11.23 -14.32 17.33
C GLY A 369 9.88 -13.75 16.89
N ILE A 370 8.76 -14.33 17.34
CA ILE A 370 7.41 -13.80 17.08
C ILE A 370 6.93 -12.99 18.28
N PHE A 371 7.10 -11.67 18.24
CA PHE A 371 6.63 -10.76 19.30
C PHE A 371 6.55 -9.32 18.80
N GLY A 372 5.77 -8.49 19.48
CA GLY A 372 5.64 -7.07 19.17
C GLY A 372 4.21 -6.55 19.30
N MET A 373 4.07 -5.24 19.21
CA MET A 373 2.77 -4.55 19.27
C MET A 373 2.32 -4.20 17.85
N ASN A 374 1.09 -4.54 17.50
CA ASN A 374 0.46 -4.14 16.25
C ASN A 374 -0.41 -2.91 16.52
N VAL A 375 0.04 -1.76 16.02
CA VAL A 375 -0.58 -0.47 16.29
C VAL A 375 -1.36 -0.01 15.07
N TYR A 376 -2.65 0.18 15.24
CA TYR A 376 -3.58 0.67 14.23
C TYR A 376 -3.96 2.12 14.50
N HIS A 377 -4.40 2.83 13.47
CA HIS A 377 -4.99 4.15 13.53
C HIS A 377 -6.17 4.20 12.55
N LYS A 378 -7.38 4.47 13.04
CA LYS A 378 -8.63 4.50 12.26
C LYS A 378 -8.80 3.24 11.42
N ASN A 379 -8.77 2.08 12.07
CA ASN A 379 -8.79 0.75 11.46
C ASN A 379 -7.55 0.39 10.60
N ARG A 380 -6.62 1.30 10.30
CA ARG A 380 -5.46 1.06 9.42
C ARG A 380 -4.19 0.73 10.21
N LEU A 381 -3.49 -0.33 9.85
CA LEU A 381 -2.24 -0.76 10.49
C LEU A 381 -1.13 0.25 10.20
N ILE A 382 -0.50 0.81 11.24
CA ILE A 382 0.62 1.75 11.09
C ILE A 382 1.94 1.06 11.43
N MET A 383 2.00 0.37 12.57
CA MET A 383 3.22 -0.31 13.02
C MET A 383 2.96 -1.81 13.26
N PRO A 384 3.31 -2.69 12.31
CA PRO A 384 3.26 -4.14 12.51
C PRO A 384 4.37 -4.63 13.44
N PHE A 385 4.04 -5.50 14.39
CA PHE A 385 4.99 -6.18 15.29
C PHE A 385 6.08 -5.26 15.86
N TRP A 386 5.69 -4.05 16.27
CA TRP A 386 6.60 -3.05 16.83
C TRP A 386 7.29 -3.59 18.08
N LYS A 387 8.62 -3.68 18.01
CA LYS A 387 9.48 -4.14 19.10
C LYS A 387 9.71 -3.00 20.10
N VAL A 388 8.72 -2.76 20.94
CA VAL A 388 8.79 -1.77 22.05
C VAL A 388 9.87 -2.17 23.06
N LEU A 389 10.02 -3.46 23.34
CA LEU A 389 11.11 -4.01 24.14
C LEU A 389 12.25 -4.45 23.22
N GLN A 390 13.39 -3.78 23.34
CA GLN A 390 14.65 -4.15 22.66
C GLN A 390 15.74 -4.60 23.65
N GLU A 391 15.34 -5.03 24.84
CA GLU A 391 16.29 -5.56 25.82
C GLU A 391 16.73 -6.96 25.40
N GLY A 392 18.03 -7.28 25.50
CA GLY A 392 18.60 -8.63 25.28
C GLY A 392 18.12 -9.70 26.29
N SER A 393 17.05 -9.41 27.03
CA SER A 393 16.45 -10.26 28.04
C SER A 393 15.48 -11.29 27.45
N SER A 394 15.13 -12.30 28.22
CA SER A 394 14.01 -13.20 27.91
C SER A 394 12.63 -12.59 28.18
N ARG A 395 12.59 -11.42 28.81
CA ARG A 395 11.35 -10.74 29.21
C ARG A 395 10.61 -10.19 27.99
N GLY A 396 9.32 -10.53 27.89
CA GLY A 396 8.46 -10.05 26.80
C GLY A 396 8.58 -10.82 25.49
N ARG A 397 9.40 -11.88 25.43
CA ARG A 397 9.46 -12.78 24.26
C ARG A 397 8.08 -13.37 23.98
N SER A 398 7.75 -13.69 22.75
CA SER A 398 6.44 -14.27 22.40
C SER A 398 5.19 -13.43 22.77
N VAL A 399 5.33 -12.23 23.35
CA VAL A 399 4.19 -11.34 23.64
C VAL A 399 3.80 -10.62 22.36
N VAL A 400 2.54 -10.77 21.98
CA VAL A 400 1.93 -10.03 20.89
C VAL A 400 0.81 -9.19 21.46
N GLY A 401 0.74 -7.94 21.03
CA GLY A 401 -0.37 -7.07 21.40
C GLY A 401 -0.97 -6.36 20.19
N VAL A 402 -2.20 -5.89 20.37
CA VAL A 402 -2.98 -5.17 19.35
C VAL A 402 -3.65 -3.99 20.02
N LEU A 403 -3.56 -2.81 19.41
CA LEU A 403 -4.28 -1.62 19.85
C LEU A 403 -4.58 -0.68 18.69
N GLU A 404 -5.60 0.17 18.88
CA GLU A 404 -5.94 1.27 18.00
C GLU A 404 -5.63 2.60 18.70
N ALA A 405 -4.71 3.39 18.14
CA ALA A 405 -4.13 4.60 18.73
C ALA A 405 -4.59 5.88 17.99
N ASN A 406 -5.90 6.13 17.94
CA ASN A 406 -6.51 7.29 17.25
C ASN A 406 -6.19 8.67 17.84
N PHE A 407 -5.41 8.73 18.92
CA PHE A 407 -5.01 9.96 19.62
C PHE A 407 -3.60 10.41 19.25
N ILE A 408 -2.94 9.72 18.32
CA ILE A 408 -1.63 10.05 17.77
C ILE A 408 -1.76 10.08 16.25
N GLU A 409 -1.25 11.14 15.63
CA GLU A 409 -1.25 11.25 14.18
C GLU A 409 -0.10 10.41 13.56
N PRO A 410 -0.40 9.61 12.51
CA PRO A 410 0.62 8.94 11.72
C PRO A 410 1.57 9.94 11.04
N ALA A 411 2.78 9.48 10.74
CA ALA A 411 3.67 10.19 9.82
C ALA A 411 3.12 10.19 8.39
N HIS A 412 3.68 11.03 7.51
CA HIS A 412 3.19 11.22 6.14
C HIS A 412 3.07 9.93 5.31
N ASP A 413 3.93 8.94 5.53
CA ASP A 413 3.93 7.65 4.81
C ASP A 413 3.01 6.58 5.44
N LYS A 414 2.40 6.90 6.59
CA LYS A 414 1.58 6.02 7.43
C LYS A 414 2.28 4.71 7.82
N GLN A 415 3.61 4.72 7.94
CA GLN A 415 4.41 3.57 8.40
C GLN A 415 5.03 3.76 9.80
N ASP A 416 4.87 4.95 10.39
CA ASP A 416 5.22 5.27 11.77
C ASP A 416 4.28 6.37 12.28
N PHE A 417 4.42 6.75 13.55
CA PHE A 417 3.75 7.90 14.14
C PHE A 417 4.69 9.09 14.28
N GLU A 418 4.12 10.29 14.33
CA GLU A 418 4.90 11.48 14.69
C GLU A 418 5.52 11.35 16.10
N ARG A 419 6.78 11.76 16.23
CA ARG A 419 7.54 11.68 17.49
C ARG A 419 7.13 12.76 18.48
N THR A 420 5.92 12.61 19.01
CA THR A 420 5.31 13.51 19.99
C THR A 420 5.47 12.99 21.42
N PRO A 421 5.30 13.85 22.45
CA PRO A 421 5.24 13.41 23.84
C PRO A 421 4.16 12.35 24.11
N LEU A 422 3.04 12.38 23.38
CA LEU A 422 1.98 11.36 23.47
C LEU A 422 2.48 9.99 23.00
N PHE A 423 3.22 9.94 21.88
CA PHE A 423 3.84 8.72 21.39
C PHE A 423 4.83 8.12 22.39
N ILE A 424 5.69 8.95 22.98
CA ILE A 424 6.68 8.49 23.97
C ILE A 424 5.99 7.93 25.23
N ARG A 425 4.90 8.55 25.68
CA ARG A 425 4.09 8.06 26.81
C ARG A 425 3.40 6.74 26.48
N LEU A 426 2.88 6.58 25.26
CA LEU A 426 2.32 5.31 24.79
C LEU A 426 3.40 4.22 24.80
N GLU A 427 4.57 4.48 24.22
CA GLU A 427 5.69 3.53 24.20
C GLU A 427 6.04 3.06 25.63
N THR A 428 6.18 4.02 26.55
CA THR A 428 6.47 3.75 27.96
C THR A 428 5.38 2.88 28.61
N LYS A 429 4.11 3.17 28.32
CA LYS A 429 2.99 2.39 28.87
C LYS A 429 2.94 0.97 28.29
N LEU A 430 3.16 0.81 26.98
CA LEU A 430 3.21 -0.50 26.34
C LEU A 430 4.34 -1.35 26.92
N ARG A 431 5.52 -0.76 27.16
CA ARG A 431 6.64 -1.42 27.84
C ARG A 431 6.23 -1.98 29.21
N GLN A 432 5.53 -1.18 30.02
CA GLN A 432 5.02 -1.61 31.32
C GLN A 432 4.02 -2.76 31.18
N ILE A 433 3.04 -2.64 30.28
CA ILE A 433 2.02 -3.66 30.03
C ILE A 433 2.66 -4.99 29.62
N ILE A 434 3.60 -4.98 28.67
CA ILE A 434 4.27 -6.20 28.20
C ILE A 434 5.04 -6.86 29.35
N ILE A 435 5.78 -6.09 30.14
CA ILE A 435 6.54 -6.62 31.28
C ILE A 435 5.62 -7.21 32.35
N GLU A 436 4.55 -6.51 32.70
CA GLU A 436 3.56 -6.94 33.70
C GLU A 436 2.88 -8.23 33.25
N TYR A 437 2.38 -8.25 32.01
CA TYR A 437 1.77 -9.43 31.42
C TYR A 437 2.75 -10.62 31.39
N TRP A 438 3.99 -10.41 30.94
CA TRP A 438 5.00 -11.46 30.90
C TRP A 438 5.27 -12.05 32.28
N LYS A 439 5.55 -11.20 33.28
CA LYS A 439 5.85 -11.63 34.66
C LYS A 439 4.75 -12.51 35.25
N ASN A 440 3.49 -12.16 34.96
CA ASN A 440 2.34 -12.84 35.53
C ASN A 440 1.96 -14.13 34.78
N ASN A 441 2.33 -14.29 33.51
CA ASN A 441 1.82 -15.36 32.66
C ASN A 441 2.90 -16.25 32.01
N CYS A 442 4.20 -15.92 32.11
CA CYS A 442 5.26 -16.65 31.40
C CYS A 442 5.34 -18.16 31.73
N HIS A 443 4.88 -18.57 32.91
CA HIS A 443 4.81 -19.97 33.33
C HIS A 443 3.85 -20.81 32.48
N LEU A 444 2.84 -20.19 31.86
CA LEU A 444 1.86 -20.84 31.00
C LEU A 444 2.45 -21.33 29.66
N ILE A 445 3.60 -20.78 29.27
CA ILE A 445 4.32 -21.16 28.05
C ILE A 445 5.70 -21.75 28.37
N GLY A 446 5.88 -22.27 29.59
CA GLY A 446 7.04 -23.06 29.97
C GLY A 446 8.22 -22.30 30.58
N TYR A 447 8.15 -20.98 30.73
CA TYR A 447 9.20 -20.21 31.42
C TYR A 447 9.09 -20.33 32.94
N GLN A 448 10.21 -20.17 33.65
CA GLN A 448 10.17 -20.14 35.10
C GLN A 448 9.56 -18.82 35.60
N PRO A 449 8.53 -18.85 36.46
CA PRO A 449 7.92 -17.63 36.99
C PRO A 449 8.89 -16.87 37.90
N MET A 450 8.88 -15.54 37.79
CA MET A 450 9.69 -14.64 38.63
C MET A 450 9.08 -14.42 40.02
N ASN A 451 7.77 -14.54 40.18
CA ASN A 451 7.10 -14.39 41.48
C ASN A 451 7.42 -15.60 42.38
N PRO A 452 7.98 -15.40 43.59
CA PRO A 452 8.33 -16.49 44.52
C PRO A 452 7.16 -17.44 44.87
N GLN A 453 5.93 -16.91 44.97
CA GLN A 453 4.74 -17.71 45.28
C GLN A 453 4.38 -18.64 44.12
N LEU A 454 4.35 -18.09 42.88
CA LEU A 454 4.14 -18.88 41.66
C LEU A 454 5.29 -19.85 41.39
N LYS A 455 6.53 -19.50 41.78
CA LYS A 455 7.71 -20.35 41.64
C LYS A 455 7.62 -21.60 42.50
N THR A 456 7.06 -21.49 43.70
CA THR A 456 6.85 -22.62 44.61
C THR A 456 5.77 -23.56 44.07
N GLN A 457 4.64 -23.01 43.60
CA GLN A 457 3.57 -23.79 42.97
C GLN A 457 4.00 -24.46 41.66
N TYR A 458 4.73 -23.74 40.80
CA TYR A 458 5.26 -24.27 39.54
C TYR A 458 6.29 -25.39 39.77
N LYS A 459 7.17 -25.24 40.78
CA LYS A 459 8.11 -26.29 41.16
C LYS A 459 7.41 -27.51 41.77
N ALA A 460 6.38 -27.32 42.58
CA ALA A 460 5.58 -28.40 43.12
C ALA A 460 4.86 -29.19 42.00
N ALA A 461 4.31 -28.50 41.00
CA ALA A 461 3.65 -29.11 39.84
C ALA A 461 4.62 -29.83 38.88
N LYS A 462 5.87 -29.36 38.76
CA LYS A 462 6.92 -30.05 38.00
C LYS A 462 7.57 -31.21 38.77
N GLY A 463 7.60 -31.15 40.10
CA GLY A 463 8.24 -32.14 40.98
C GLY A 463 7.36 -33.35 41.32
N SER A 464 6.05 -33.30 41.07
CA SER A 464 5.10 -34.37 41.36
C SER A 464 4.84 -35.34 40.19
N GLY A 465 5.67 -35.32 39.14
CA GLY A 465 5.46 -36.14 37.94
C GLY A 465 6.54 -37.19 37.69
N GLY A 466 6.24 -38.45 37.98
CA GLY A 466 6.83 -39.61 37.29
C GLY A 466 5.96 -40.87 37.45
N PRO A 467 5.71 -41.69 36.40
CA PRO A 467 6.01 -41.52 34.97
C PRO A 467 4.75 -41.32 34.09
N GLY A 468 4.91 -40.59 32.97
CA GLY A 468 4.08 -40.70 31.77
C GLY A 468 2.61 -40.25 31.85
N HIS A 469 2.34 -38.95 31.72
CA HIS A 469 1.05 -38.50 31.20
C HIS A 469 1.24 -37.89 29.82
N GLN A 470 0.88 -38.69 28.80
CA GLN A 470 0.45 -38.18 27.51
C GLN A 470 -0.58 -37.07 27.74
N PHE A 471 -0.32 -35.87 27.21
CA PHE A 471 -1.37 -34.89 27.01
C PHE A 471 -2.30 -35.44 25.92
N GLN A 472 -3.35 -36.14 26.34
CA GLN A 472 -4.50 -36.40 25.48
C GLN A 472 -5.09 -35.05 25.05
N GLN A 473 -4.94 -34.73 23.76
CA GLN A 473 -5.88 -33.84 23.08
C GLN A 473 -7.28 -34.42 23.29
N LYS A 474 -8.11 -33.73 24.08
CA LYS A 474 -9.56 -33.92 23.98
C LYS A 474 -10.02 -33.23 22.71
N SER A 475 -10.15 -34.02 21.66
CA SER A 475 -11.01 -33.76 20.52
C SER A 475 -12.45 -33.61 21.03
N SER A 476 -13.06 -32.44 20.88
CA SER A 476 -14.52 -32.32 20.87
C SER A 476 -15.01 -32.60 19.45
N THR A 477 -15.68 -33.74 19.27
CA THR A 477 -16.29 -34.12 18.00
C THR A 477 -17.77 -33.68 17.97
N ALA A 478 -18.09 -32.76 17.07
CA ALA A 478 -19.34 -32.64 16.30
C ALA A 478 -19.09 -31.53 15.25
N GLN A 479 -19.15 -31.70 13.91
CA GLN A 479 -19.60 -32.76 13.00
C GLN A 479 -18.76 -32.67 11.71
N ARG A 480 -18.61 -33.81 11.03
CA ARG A 480 -18.04 -34.00 9.68
C ARG A 480 -18.85 -33.29 8.59
N ILE A 481 -18.19 -32.64 7.62
CA ILE A 481 -18.17 -32.88 6.15
C ILE A 481 -16.93 -32.10 5.65
N GLY A 482 -15.97 -32.54 4.85
CA GLY A 482 -15.64 -33.79 4.19
C GLY A 482 -14.21 -33.61 3.65
N ALA A 483 -13.39 -34.65 3.76
CA ALA A 483 -12.04 -34.70 3.23
C ALA A 483 -12.07 -34.72 1.69
N TYR A 484 -11.10 -34.08 1.03
CA TYR A 484 -10.33 -34.72 -0.05
C TYR A 484 -8.96 -34.05 -0.15
N CYS A 485 -7.94 -34.88 0.09
CA CYS A 485 -6.54 -34.63 -0.21
C CYS A 485 -6.18 -35.68 -1.28
N PHE A 486 -5.57 -35.27 -2.39
CA PHE A 486 -4.77 -36.13 -3.27
C PHE A 486 -3.64 -35.22 -3.76
N HIS A 487 -2.44 -35.35 -3.22
CA HIS A 487 -1.38 -36.34 -3.49
C HIS A 487 -0.30 -35.69 -4.35
N LEU A 488 0.89 -35.52 -3.76
CA LEU A 488 2.12 -35.26 -4.48
C LEU A 488 2.62 -36.55 -5.15
N LEU A 489 3.17 -36.35 -6.36
CA LEU A 489 4.29 -37.03 -7.01
C LEU A 489 4.14 -38.52 -7.37
N SER A 490 3.97 -38.74 -8.68
CA SER A 490 4.92 -39.49 -9.51
C SER A 490 5.25 -38.67 -10.74
#